data_AF-M9RDS4-F1
#
_entry.id   AF-M9RDS4-F1
#
_cell.length_a   1.000
_cell.length_b   1.000
_cell.length_c   1.000
_cell.angle_alpha   90.00
_cell.angle_beta   90.00
_cell.angle_gamma   90.00
#
_symmetry.space_group_name_H-M   'P 1'
#
loop_
_entity.id
_entity.type
_entity.pdbx_description
1 polymer ?
#
loop_
_entity_poly.entity_id
_entity_poly.type
_entity_poly.pdbx_seq_one_letter_code
_entity_poly.pdbx_strand_id
1 'polypeptide(L)'
;MDATEGRYGIEVFPASSLGKEVDINEGLGFGTVDIIYTGQLFAGRSYGPIAIGGAPFMFRDWDHWDKFRNSDLFNEMSEGYTDATGLCCTNSLVSGIHVVNPAW
;
A
#
# COMPACT_ATOMS: atom_id res chain seq x y z
N MET A 1 17.85 10.61 -3.42
CA MET A 1 18.05 10.36 -4.87
C MET A 1 19.19 9.39 -5.14
N ASP A 2 20.06 9.16 -4.16
CA ASP A 2 21.18 8.21 -4.27
C ASP A 2 20.74 6.75 -4.51
N ALA A 3 19.61 6.33 -3.92
CA ALA A 3 19.07 4.98 -4.11
C ALA A 3 18.69 4.64 -5.57
N THR A 4 18.54 5.65 -6.43
CA THR A 4 18.15 5.48 -7.83
C THR A 4 19.18 6.01 -8.82
N GLU A 5 20.33 6.46 -8.33
CA GLU A 5 21.35 7.15 -9.16
C GLU A 5 20.75 8.33 -9.96
N GLY A 6 19.74 8.99 -9.39
CA GLY A 6 19.04 10.11 -10.04
C GLY A 6 18.08 9.74 -11.17
N ARG A 7 17.81 8.45 -11.43
CA ARG A 7 16.91 8.01 -12.51
C ARG A 7 15.43 8.31 -12.26
N TYR A 8 15.03 8.50 -11.01
CA TYR A 8 13.65 8.77 -10.62
C TYR A 8 13.56 10.05 -9.80
N GLY A 9 12.59 10.90 -10.13
CA GLY A 9 12.15 12.03 -9.32
C GLY A 9 10.88 11.67 -8.56
N ILE A 10 10.80 12.07 -7.29
CA ILE A 10 9.58 11.90 -6.48
C ILE A 10 9.12 13.29 -6.07
N GLU A 11 7.90 13.64 -6.46
CA GLU A 11 7.21 14.85 -6.00
C GLU A 11 6.21 14.46 -4.91
N VAL A 12 6.26 15.17 -3.78
CA VAL A 12 5.42 14.86 -2.61
C VAL A 12 4.35 15.93 -2.46
N PHE A 13 3.09 15.49 -2.41
CA PHE A 13 1.92 16.35 -2.25
C PHE A 13 1.29 16.15 -0.86
N PRO A 14 1.67 16.94 0.16
CA PRO A 14 1.22 16.76 1.54
C PRO A 14 -0.15 17.40 1.82
N ALA A 15 -0.61 17.27 3.07
CA ALA A 15 -1.77 18.00 3.61
C ALA A 15 -3.07 17.83 2.81
N SER A 16 -3.30 16.65 2.25
CA SER A 16 -4.49 16.34 1.45
C SER A 16 -4.69 17.28 0.24
N SER A 17 -3.61 17.81 -0.33
CA SER A 17 -3.68 18.67 -1.52
C SER A 17 -4.20 17.93 -2.77
N LEU A 18 -4.05 16.60 -2.80
CA LEU A 18 -4.62 15.72 -3.84
C LEU A 18 -5.96 15.09 -3.44
N GLY A 19 -6.55 15.51 -2.32
CA GLY A 19 -7.81 14.98 -1.82
C GLY A 19 -7.66 14.05 -0.61
N LYS A 20 -8.76 13.37 -0.29
CA LYS A 20 -8.87 12.41 0.81
C LYS A 20 -8.53 11.01 0.32
N GLU A 21 -8.52 10.04 1.24
CA GLU A 21 -8.15 8.65 0.95
C GLU A 21 -8.86 8.06 -0.28
N VAL A 22 -10.16 8.30 -0.44
CA VAL A 22 -10.92 7.79 -1.58
C VAL A 22 -10.41 8.37 -2.90
N ASP A 23 -10.18 9.68 -2.94
CA ASP A 23 -9.75 10.41 -4.14
C ASP A 23 -8.37 9.92 -4.62
N ILE A 24 -7.43 9.69 -3.68
CA ILE A 24 -6.08 9.20 -4.03
C ILE A 24 -6.06 7.71 -4.40
N ASN A 25 -6.96 6.88 -3.84
CA ASN A 25 -7.08 5.48 -4.26
C ASN A 25 -7.68 5.38 -5.69
N GLU A 26 -8.63 6.24 -6.04
CA GLU A 26 -9.12 6.37 -7.42
C GLU A 26 -8.03 6.89 -8.36
N GLY A 27 -7.29 7.92 -7.94
CA GLY A 27 -6.18 8.49 -8.70
C GLY A 27 -5.06 7.47 -8.97
N LEU A 28 -4.80 6.57 -8.01
CA LEU A 28 -3.90 5.45 -8.19
C LEU A 28 -4.38 4.50 -9.29
N GLY A 29 -5.67 4.16 -9.30
CA GLY A 29 -6.28 3.31 -10.33
C GLY A 29 -6.28 3.94 -11.73
N PHE A 30 -6.44 5.27 -11.83
CA PHE A 30 -6.37 5.99 -13.11
C PHE A 30 -4.95 6.34 -13.56
N GLY A 31 -3.94 6.16 -12.69
CA GLY A 31 -2.56 6.55 -12.98
C GLY A 31 -2.31 8.05 -12.95
N THR A 32 -3.17 8.83 -12.30
CA THR A 32 -2.92 10.26 -12.02
C THR A 32 -2.03 10.46 -10.78
N VAL A 33 -1.93 9.42 -9.94
CA VAL A 33 -1.02 9.33 -8.81
C VAL A 33 -0.30 7.99 -8.90
N ASP A 34 1.03 8.00 -8.84
CA ASP A 34 1.81 6.77 -8.97
C ASP A 34 1.95 6.02 -7.64
N ILE A 35 1.96 6.76 -6.53
CA ILE A 35 2.33 6.26 -5.22
C ILE A 35 1.40 6.83 -4.15
N ILE A 36 0.80 5.95 -3.35
CA ILE A 36 0.02 6.36 -2.18
C ILE A 36 0.42 5.60 -0.92
N TYR A 37 0.13 6.23 0.20
CA TYR A 37 0.03 5.58 1.49
C TYR A 37 -1.45 5.39 1.84
N THR A 38 -1.90 4.15 2.00
CA THR A 38 -3.32 3.82 2.20
C THR A 38 -3.49 2.82 3.34
N GLY A 39 -4.62 2.89 4.05
CA GLY A 39 -4.96 1.93 5.09
C GLY A 39 -5.30 0.56 4.52
N GLN A 40 -4.92 -0.51 5.23
CA GLN A 40 -5.26 -1.89 4.83
C GLN A 40 -6.77 -2.12 4.69
N LEU A 41 -7.58 -1.44 5.51
CA LEU A 41 -9.05 -1.51 5.45
C LEU A 41 -9.62 -0.83 4.19
N PHE A 42 -8.93 0.17 3.64
CA PHE A 42 -9.32 0.80 2.38
C PHE A 42 -8.94 -0.08 1.20
N ALA A 43 -7.72 -0.62 1.19
CA ALA A 43 -7.28 -1.60 0.20
C ALA A 43 -8.14 -2.87 0.20
N GLY A 44 -8.65 -3.26 1.37
CA GLY A 44 -9.61 -4.34 1.59
C GLY A 44 -10.90 -4.23 0.78
N ARG A 45 -11.27 -3.02 0.31
CA ARG A 45 -12.43 -2.82 -0.55
C ARG A 45 -12.23 -3.40 -1.95
N SER A 46 -10.98 -3.45 -2.41
CA SER A 46 -10.61 -4.02 -3.70
C SER A 46 -10.22 -5.50 -3.59
N TYR A 47 -9.58 -5.88 -2.48
CA TYR A 47 -9.21 -7.27 -2.21
C TYR A 47 -9.32 -7.57 -0.71
N GLY A 48 -10.39 -8.26 -0.32
CA GLY A 48 -10.73 -8.50 1.09
C GLY A 48 -9.59 -9.05 1.97
N PRO A 49 -8.80 -10.06 1.52
CA PRO A 49 -7.76 -10.66 2.36
C PRO A 49 -6.70 -9.67 2.87
N ILE A 50 -6.33 -8.64 2.09
CA ILE A 50 -5.30 -7.68 2.52
C ILE A 50 -5.71 -6.83 3.73
N ALA A 51 -7.02 -6.79 4.04
CA ALA A 51 -7.56 -6.06 5.18
C ALA A 51 -7.21 -6.66 6.54
N ILE A 52 -6.72 -7.91 6.58
CA ILE A 52 -6.52 -8.66 7.82
C ILE A 52 -5.59 -7.94 8.80
N GLY A 53 -4.53 -7.27 8.30
CA GLY A 53 -3.60 -6.54 9.16
C GLY A 53 -4.20 -5.27 9.79
N GLY A 54 -5.30 -4.75 9.25
CA GLY A 54 -6.01 -3.60 9.83
C GLY A 54 -7.06 -3.98 10.88
N ALA A 55 -7.28 -5.27 11.15
CA ALA A 55 -8.33 -5.71 12.07
C ALA A 55 -7.95 -5.45 13.55
N PRO A 56 -8.90 -5.05 14.41
CA PRO A 56 -8.64 -4.89 15.84
C PRO A 56 -8.07 -6.16 16.47
N PHE A 57 -7.04 -6.00 17.31
CA PHE A 57 -6.37 -7.10 18.03
C PHE A 57 -5.70 -8.16 17.14
N MET A 58 -5.49 -7.88 15.84
CA MET A 58 -4.82 -8.80 14.93
C MET A 58 -3.39 -9.14 15.38
N PHE A 59 -2.64 -8.11 15.80
CA PHE A 59 -1.26 -8.26 16.27
C PHE A 59 -1.18 -8.15 17.78
N ARG A 60 -0.34 -9.00 18.39
CA ARG A 60 -0.15 -9.06 19.85
C ARG A 60 0.80 -7.98 20.34
N ASP A 61 1.84 -7.74 19.55
CA ASP A 61 2.96 -6.86 19.81
C ASP A 61 3.69 -6.53 18.51
N TRP A 62 4.75 -5.73 18.62
CA TRP A 62 5.61 -5.34 17.50
C TRP A 62 6.23 -6.55 16.78
N ASP A 63 6.72 -7.55 17.52
CA ASP A 63 7.38 -8.73 16.95
C ASP A 63 6.40 -9.56 16.11
N HIS A 64 5.15 -9.68 16.55
CA HIS A 64 4.11 -10.33 15.75
C HIS A 64 3.84 -9.57 14.43
N TRP A 65 3.73 -8.23 14.49
CA TRP A 65 3.56 -7.42 13.28
C TRP A 65 4.78 -7.52 12.34
N ASP A 66 6.00 -7.49 12.90
CA ASP A 66 7.24 -7.59 12.14
C ASP A 66 7.36 -8.94 11.42
N LYS A 67 6.97 -10.03 12.09
CA LYS A 67 6.89 -11.36 11.46
C LYS A 67 5.84 -11.40 10.36
N PHE A 68 4.68 -10.81 10.58
CA PHE A 68 3.62 -10.76 9.59
C PHE A 68 4.07 -10.03 8.32
N ARG A 69 4.61 -8.81 8.41
CA ARG A 69 5.03 -8.03 7.23
C ARG A 69 6.14 -8.68 6.41
N ASN A 70 6.95 -9.56 7.03
CA ASN A 70 8.03 -10.31 6.36
C ASN A 70 7.62 -11.75 6.00
N SER A 71 6.37 -12.14 6.21
CA SER A 71 5.91 -13.52 6.01
C SER A 71 5.51 -13.80 4.56
N ASP A 72 5.60 -15.08 4.17
CA ASP A 72 5.08 -15.56 2.90
C ASP A 72 3.57 -15.29 2.76
N LEU A 73 2.83 -15.30 3.87
CA LEU A 73 1.41 -14.95 3.90
C LEU A 73 1.16 -13.51 3.44
N PHE A 74 1.98 -12.54 3.89
CA PHE A 74 1.83 -11.16 3.45
C PHE A 74 2.18 -11.00 1.98
N ASN A 75 3.19 -11.74 1.50
CA ASN A 75 3.56 -11.74 0.08
C ASN A 75 2.42 -12.31 -0.77
N GLU A 76 1.84 -13.46 -0.40
CA GLU A 76 0.70 -14.06 -1.09
C GLU A 76 -0.51 -13.11 -1.16
N MET A 77 -0.81 -12.40 -0.07
CA MET A 77 -1.89 -11.41 -0.09
C MET A 77 -1.55 -10.17 -0.93
N SER A 78 -0.29 -9.76 -0.98
CA SER A 78 0.18 -8.65 -1.81
C SER A 78 0.13 -9.01 -3.31
N GLU A 79 0.48 -10.24 -3.64
CA GLU A 79 0.32 -10.80 -4.99
C GLU A 79 -1.16 -10.89 -5.37
N GLY A 80 -2.01 -11.44 -4.51
CA GLY A 80 -3.45 -11.49 -4.75
C GLY A 80 -4.10 -10.12 -4.89
N TYR A 81 -3.63 -9.12 -4.14
CA TYR A 81 -4.04 -7.72 -4.32
C TYR A 81 -3.60 -7.18 -5.70
N THR A 82 -2.37 -7.49 -6.10
CA THR A 82 -1.83 -7.10 -7.41
C THR A 82 -2.63 -7.72 -8.54
N ASP A 83 -2.95 -9.01 -8.46
CA ASP A 83 -3.78 -9.70 -9.46
C ASP A 83 -5.20 -9.13 -9.54
N ALA A 84 -5.77 -8.72 -8.41
CA ALA A 84 -7.12 -8.17 -8.35
C ALA A 84 -7.22 -6.74 -8.88
N THR A 85 -6.15 -5.94 -8.78
CA THR A 85 -6.22 -4.49 -9.00
C THR A 85 -5.28 -3.96 -10.07
N GLY A 86 -4.25 -4.73 -10.43
CA GLY A 86 -3.10 -4.25 -11.21
C GLY A 86 -2.14 -3.36 -10.42
N LEU A 87 -2.37 -3.13 -9.12
CA LEU A 87 -1.57 -2.25 -8.27
C LEU A 87 -0.61 -3.06 -7.40
N CYS A 88 0.63 -2.59 -7.27
CA CYS A 88 1.67 -3.29 -6.51
C CYS A 88 1.74 -2.79 -5.06
N CYS A 89 1.53 -3.69 -4.09
CA CYS A 89 1.86 -3.40 -2.70
C CYS A 89 3.37 -3.58 -2.47
N THR A 90 4.06 -2.53 -2.04
CA THR A 90 5.53 -2.56 -1.86
C THR A 90 5.96 -2.89 -0.44
N ASN A 91 5.23 -2.40 0.57
CA ASN A 91 5.55 -2.66 1.96
C ASN A 91 4.36 -2.44 2.89
N SER A 92 4.40 -3.10 4.06
CA SER A 92 3.51 -2.83 5.18
C SER A 92 4.21 -1.98 6.25
N LEU A 93 3.51 -0.94 6.70
CA LEU A 93 3.85 -0.07 7.81
C LEU A 93 2.82 -0.28 8.94
N VAL A 94 3.19 0.06 10.17
CA VAL A 94 2.31 -0.16 11.35
C VAL A 94 0.95 0.53 11.17
N SER A 95 0.92 1.65 10.46
CA SER A 95 -0.29 2.44 10.21
C SER A 95 -0.99 2.14 8.87
N GLY A 96 -0.52 1.19 8.05
CA GLY A 96 -1.07 0.98 6.71
C GLY A 96 -0.07 0.40 5.70
N ILE A 97 -0.42 0.41 4.41
CA ILE A 97 0.42 -0.15 3.34
C ILE A 97 0.81 0.93 2.32
N HIS A 98 1.96 0.72 1.71
CA HIS A 98 2.44 1.53 0.59
C HIS A 98 2.05 0.80 -0.71
N VAL A 99 1.34 1.50 -1.60
CA VAL A 99 0.87 0.95 -2.87
C VAL A 99 1.36 1.82 -4.02
N VAL A 100 1.79 1.17 -5.09
CA VAL A 100 2.36 1.77 -6.29
C VAL A 100 1.57 1.29 -7.51
N ASN A 101 1.26 2.20 -8.42
CA ASN A 101 0.77 1.85 -9.75
C ASN A 101 1.98 1.51 -10.65
N PRO A 102 2.07 0.27 -11.17
CA PRO A 102 3.19 -0.18 -12.00
C PRO A 102 3.02 0.14 -13.50
N ALA A 103 2.09 1.01 -13.91
CA ALA A 103 1.79 1.31 -15.32
C ALA A 103 2.91 2.05 -16.12
N TRP A 104 4.18 1.90 -15.72
CA TRP A 104 5.37 2.47 -16.37
C TRP A 104 6.49 1.45 -16.52
#